data_AF-A0A7V9TH18-F1
#
_entry.id   AF-A0A7V9TH18-F1
#
_cell.length_a   1.000
_cell.length_b   1.000
_cell.length_c   1.000
_cell.angle_alpha   90.00
_cell.angle_beta   90.00
_cell.angle_gamma   90.00
#
_symmetry.space_group_name_H-M   'P 1'
#
loop_
_entity.id
_entity.type
_entity.pdbx_description
1 polymer ?
#
loop_
_entity_poly.entity_id
_entity_poly.type
_entity_poly.pdbx_seq_one_letter_code
_entity_poly.pdbx_strand_id
1 'polypeptide(L)'
;MKSRTGPRVAVVHYLQGLLMGGADIIPGVSGGTMALIVGIFERLIHSIRALAASVVYTVRGKRLEAGERFRDVHWWLVLPLGAGVLTALVAGAALIPPILERYPEGSRAVFFGLIVGSLAIPWRRMSERLPVHYAIAFGFALVA
;
A
#
# COMPACT_ATOMS: atom_id res chain seq x y z
N MET A 1 -16.17 -17.75 -1.87
CA MET A 1 -15.31 -18.03 -0.70
C MET A 1 -15.96 -17.41 0.53
N LYS A 2 -16.47 -18.21 1.49
CA LYS A 2 -17.26 -17.72 2.63
C LYS A 2 -16.39 -16.78 3.48
N SER A 3 -16.84 -15.56 3.76
CA SER A 3 -16.10 -14.62 4.61
C SER A 3 -15.94 -15.21 6.00
N ARG A 4 -14.70 -15.36 6.45
CA ARG A 4 -14.44 -15.72 7.85
C ARG A 4 -14.84 -14.52 8.70
N THR A 5 -15.74 -14.72 9.66
CA THR A 5 -16.24 -13.68 10.56
C THR A 5 -15.85 -14.01 12.00
N GLY A 6 -15.58 -12.98 12.80
CA GLY A 6 -15.29 -13.13 14.24
C GLY A 6 -14.06 -12.34 14.73
N PRO A 7 -13.91 -12.20 16.05
CA PRO A 7 -12.91 -11.32 16.67
C PRO A 7 -11.47 -11.74 16.38
N ARG A 8 -11.17 -13.04 16.33
CA ARG A 8 -9.83 -13.54 15.95
C ARG A 8 -9.45 -13.15 14.52
N VAL A 9 -10.43 -13.19 13.61
CA VAL A 9 -10.23 -12.84 12.19
C VAL A 9 -10.01 -11.34 12.05
N ALA A 10 -10.72 -10.53 12.84
CA ALA A 10 -10.51 -9.09 12.90
C ALA A 10 -9.09 -8.74 13.36
N VAL A 11 -8.56 -9.39 14.40
CA VAL A 11 -7.17 -9.19 14.84
C VAL A 11 -6.18 -9.54 13.73
N VAL A 12 -6.39 -10.66 13.01
CA VAL A 12 -5.52 -11.03 11.88
C VAL A 12 -5.56 -9.97 10.79
N HIS A 13 -6.74 -9.49 10.41
CA HIS A 13 -6.87 -8.44 9.39
C HIS A 13 -6.29 -7.10 9.86
N TYR A 14 -6.37 -6.79 11.14
CA TYR A 14 -5.70 -5.63 11.72
C TYR A 14 -4.18 -5.72 11.58
N LEU A 15 -3.59 -6.87 11.94
CA LEU A 15 -2.15 -7.10 11.76
C LEU A 15 -1.74 -7.06 10.28
N GLN A 16 -2.55 -7.63 9.38
CA GLN A 16 -2.32 -7.51 7.93
C GLN A 16 -2.39 -6.04 7.48
N GLY A 17 -3.26 -5.24 8.08
CA GLY A 17 -3.37 -3.82 7.84
C GLY A 17 -2.12 -3.07 8.29
N LEU A 18 -1.59 -3.40 9.47
CA LEU A 18 -0.31 -2.84 9.95
C LEU A 18 0.83 -3.18 8.99
N LEU A 19 0.91 -4.43 8.51
CA LEU A 19 1.91 -4.85 7.54
C LEU A 19 1.77 -4.10 6.20
N MET A 20 0.55 -3.93 5.70
CA MET A 20 0.29 -3.18 4.48
C MET A 20 0.65 -1.70 4.62
N GLY A 21 0.20 -1.04 5.69
CA GLY A 21 0.52 0.38 5.93
C GLY A 21 2.01 0.60 6.21
N GLY A 22 2.67 -0.34 6.90
CA GLY A 22 4.12 -0.31 7.09
C GLY A 22 4.89 -0.47 5.78
N ALA A 23 4.43 -1.34 4.88
CA ALA A 23 4.99 -1.48 3.55
C ALA A 23 4.90 -0.17 2.74
N ASP A 24 3.78 0.55 2.82
CA ASP A 24 3.59 1.82 2.10
C ASP A 24 4.49 2.97 2.61
N ILE A 25 5.08 2.83 3.80
CA ILE A 25 6.09 3.78 4.32
C ILE A 25 7.47 3.54 3.67
N ILE A 26 7.76 2.31 3.24
CA ILE A 26 9.07 1.92 2.73
C ILE A 26 9.11 2.09 1.19
N PRO A 27 10.03 2.90 0.64
CA PRO A 27 10.19 3.06 -0.80
C PRO A 27 10.38 1.72 -1.52
N GLY A 28 9.62 1.50 -2.59
CA GLY A 28 9.72 0.30 -3.43
C GLY A 28 8.95 -0.92 -2.92
N VAL A 29 8.25 -0.83 -1.79
CA VAL A 29 7.35 -1.87 -1.30
C VAL A 29 5.90 -1.39 -1.46
N SER A 30 5.00 -2.24 -1.98
CA SER A 30 3.58 -1.91 -2.17
C SER A 30 2.69 -2.68 -1.20
N GLY A 31 1.81 -1.97 -0.49
CA GLY A 31 0.77 -2.55 0.33
C GLY A 31 -0.18 -3.46 -0.47
N GLY A 32 -0.42 -3.16 -1.75
CA GLY A 32 -1.17 -4.04 -2.66
C GLY A 32 -0.48 -5.39 -2.92
N THR A 33 0.84 -5.39 -3.05
CA THR A 33 1.64 -6.63 -3.13
C THR A 33 1.60 -7.40 -1.82
N MET A 34 1.66 -6.71 -0.67
CA MET A 34 1.49 -7.35 0.63
C MET A 34 0.12 -8.01 0.76
N ALA A 35 -0.95 -7.33 0.30
CA ALA A 35 -2.30 -7.91 0.26
C ALA A 35 -2.38 -9.19 -0.58
N LEU A 36 -1.59 -9.29 -1.66
CA LEU A 36 -1.48 -10.50 -2.50
C LEU A 36 -0.75 -11.61 -1.74
N ILE A 37 0.41 -11.29 -1.15
CA ILE A 37 1.23 -12.22 -0.38
C ILE A 37 0.44 -12.82 0.79
N VAL A 38 -0.32 -12.01 1.52
CA VAL A 38 -1.12 -12.48 2.67
C VAL A 38 -2.49 -13.06 2.24
N GLY A 39 -2.74 -13.18 0.94
CA GLY A 39 -3.93 -13.85 0.39
C GLY A 39 -5.25 -13.13 0.64
N ILE A 40 -5.24 -11.81 0.78
CA ILE A 40 -6.46 -10.99 1.00
C ILE A 40 -6.84 -10.12 -0.20
N PHE A 41 -5.95 -10.00 -1.19
CA PHE A 41 -6.08 -9.09 -2.33
C PHE A 41 -7.44 -9.18 -3.03
N GLU A 42 -7.87 -10.37 -3.45
CA GLU A 42 -9.13 -10.55 -4.17
C GLU A 42 -10.36 -10.07 -3.37
N ARG A 43 -10.38 -10.38 -2.07
CA ARG A 43 -11.47 -9.96 -1.19
C ARG A 43 -11.46 -8.46 -0.94
N LEU A 44 -10.28 -7.87 -0.85
CA LEU A 44 -10.09 -6.43 -0.70
C LEU A 44 -10.57 -5.70 -1.95
N ILE A 45 -10.13 -6.10 -3.14
CA ILE A 45 -10.56 -5.51 -4.41
C ILE A 45 -12.07 -5.66 -4.63
N HIS A 46 -12.64 -6.84 -4.30
CA HIS A 46 -14.09 -7.03 -4.35
C HIS A 46 -14.83 -6.04 -3.45
N SER A 47 -14.37 -5.89 -2.20
CA SER A 47 -14.96 -4.97 -1.22
C SER A 47 -14.84 -3.51 -1.66
N ILE A 48 -13.70 -3.11 -2.23
CA ILE A 48 -13.51 -1.76 -2.78
C ILE A 48 -14.47 -1.52 -3.95
N ARG A 49 -14.61 -2.48 -4.87
CA ARG A 49 -15.55 -2.38 -6.00
C ARG A 49 -17.00 -2.27 -5.53
N ALA A 50 -17.40 -3.07 -4.55
CA ALA A 50 -18.74 -3.04 -3.97
C ALA A 50 -19.02 -1.68 -3.30
N LEU A 51 -18.06 -1.18 -2.51
CA LEU A 51 -18.15 0.14 -1.87
C LEU A 51 -18.22 1.27 -2.89
N ALA A 52 -17.35 1.26 -3.91
CA ALA A 52 -17.37 2.26 -4.99
C ALA A 52 -18.70 2.25 -5.75
N ALA A 53 -19.22 1.07 -6.09
CA ALA A 53 -20.54 0.93 -6.71
C ALA A 53 -21.64 1.50 -5.81
N SER A 54 -21.61 1.22 -4.51
CA SER A 54 -22.58 1.76 -3.54
C SER A 54 -22.62 3.29 -3.55
N VAL A 55 -21.44 3.93 -3.56
CA VAL A 55 -21.32 5.39 -3.65
C VAL A 55 -21.91 5.91 -4.96
N VAL A 56 -21.59 5.28 -6.10
CA VAL A 56 -22.12 5.68 -7.41
C VAL A 56 -23.64 5.57 -7.47
N TYR A 57 -24.24 4.49 -6.97
CA TYR A 57 -25.69 4.33 -6.93
C TYR A 57 -26.35 5.34 -5.99
N THR A 58 -25.71 5.67 -4.87
CA THR A 58 -26.19 6.68 -3.93
C THR A 58 -26.29 8.05 -4.59
N VAL A 59 -25.25 8.47 -5.32
CA VAL A 59 -25.22 9.75 -6.04
C VAL A 59 -26.27 9.80 -7.16
N ARG A 60 -26.59 8.66 -7.77
CA ARG A 60 -27.64 8.53 -8.80
C ARG A 60 -29.06 8.45 -8.25
N GLY A 61 -29.26 8.61 -6.94
CA GLY A 61 -30.57 8.51 -6.28
C GLY A 61 -31.10 7.08 -6.13
N LYS A 62 -30.32 6.06 -6.50
CA LYS A 62 -30.68 4.64 -6.47
C LYS A 62 -30.34 4.01 -5.11
N ARG A 63 -31.13 4.36 -4.09
CA ARG A 63 -30.85 4.02 -2.69
C ARG A 63 -30.94 2.52 -2.39
N LEU A 64 -31.83 1.78 -3.05
CA LEU A 64 -31.99 0.35 -2.84
C LEU A 64 -30.76 -0.40 -3.34
N GLU A 65 -30.36 -0.15 -4.59
CA GLU A 65 -29.18 -0.74 -5.21
C GLU A 65 -27.90 -0.33 -4.49
N ALA A 66 -27.83 0.90 -3.97
CA ALA A 66 -26.71 1.35 -3.14
C ALA A 66 -26.58 0.53 -1.85
N GLY A 67 -27.71 0.27 -1.18
CA GLY A 67 -27.75 -0.53 0.06
C GLY A 67 -27.38 -1.99 -0.18
N GLU A 68 -27.79 -2.58 -1.29
CA GLU A 68 -27.38 -3.93 -1.69
C GLU A 68 -25.86 -4.01 -1.88
N ARG A 69 -25.28 -3.08 -2.65
CA ARG A 69 -23.82 -3.04 -2.88
C ARG A 69 -23.02 -2.77 -1.60
N PHE A 70 -23.58 -2.00 -0.67
CA PHE A 70 -22.94 -1.76 0.62
C PHE A 70 -22.88 -3.01 1.49
N ARG A 71 -23.88 -3.89 1.39
CA ARG A 71 -23.94 -5.17 2.11
C ARG A 71 -22.96 -6.20 1.55
N ASP A 72 -22.61 -6.11 0.27
CA ASP A 72 -21.61 -6.97 -0.37
C ASP A 72 -20.17 -6.68 0.12
N VAL A 73 -19.94 -5.55 0.79
CA VAL A 73 -18.63 -5.20 1.35
C VAL A 73 -18.27 -6.15 2.50
N HIS A 74 -17.08 -6.74 2.46
CA HIS A 74 -16.59 -7.58 3.56
C HIS A 74 -16.10 -6.74 4.75
N TRP A 75 -17.02 -6.22 5.57
CA TRP A 75 -16.70 -5.33 6.69
C TRP A 75 -15.73 -5.91 7.72
N TRP A 76 -15.79 -7.22 7.97
CA TRP A 76 -14.84 -7.93 8.85
C TRP A 76 -13.41 -8.00 8.32
N LEU A 77 -13.21 -7.72 7.03
CA LEU A 77 -11.90 -7.50 6.42
C LEU A 77 -11.57 -6.01 6.42
N VAL A 78 -12.44 -5.18 5.83
CA VAL A 78 -12.14 -3.78 5.52
C VAL A 78 -11.91 -2.92 6.75
N LEU A 79 -12.75 -3.03 7.78
CA LEU A 79 -12.64 -2.18 8.98
C LEU A 79 -11.35 -2.44 9.77
N PRO A 80 -11.06 -3.69 10.21
CA PRO A 80 -9.82 -3.95 10.94
C PRO A 80 -8.58 -3.72 10.07
N LEU A 81 -8.61 -4.09 8.78
CA LEU A 81 -7.50 -3.82 7.86
C LEU A 81 -7.22 -2.32 7.74
N GLY A 82 -8.26 -1.51 7.50
CA GLY A 82 -8.15 -0.06 7.43
C GLY A 82 -7.65 0.56 8.74
N ALA A 83 -8.13 0.07 9.89
CA ALA A 83 -7.63 0.50 11.20
C ALA A 83 -6.14 0.17 11.38
N GLY A 84 -5.69 -1.00 10.91
CA GLY A 84 -4.28 -1.38 10.91
C GLY A 84 -3.44 -0.46 10.02
N VAL A 85 -3.88 -0.20 8.79
CA VAL A 85 -3.19 0.71 7.85
C VAL A 85 -3.08 2.11 8.46
N LEU A 86 -4.19 2.66 8.97
CA LEU A 86 -4.19 3.98 9.61
C LEU A 86 -3.28 4.02 10.84
N THR A 87 -3.26 2.96 11.66
CA THR A 87 -2.35 2.88 12.81
C THR A 87 -0.89 2.93 12.35
N ALA A 88 -0.52 2.16 11.32
CA ALA A 88 0.84 2.16 10.79
C ALA A 88 1.23 3.54 10.23
N LEU A 89 0.33 4.21 9.50
CA LEU A 89 0.58 5.54 8.96
C LEU A 89 0.74 6.60 10.05
N VAL A 90 -0.13 6.59 11.08
CA VAL A 90 -0.03 7.52 12.22
C VAL A 90 1.24 7.25 13.03
N ALA A 91 1.55 5.98 13.30
CA ALA A 91 2.80 5.60 13.97
C ALA A 91 4.02 6.03 13.15
N GLY A 92 4.00 5.82 11.83
CA GLY A 92 5.03 6.29 10.92
C GLY A 92 5.20 7.81 10.96
N ALA A 93 4.10 8.56 10.90
CA ALA A 93 4.12 10.02 10.98
C ALA A 93 4.66 10.54 12.32
N ALA A 94 4.48 9.80 13.41
CA ALA A 94 5.02 10.16 14.72
C ALA A 94 6.49 9.71 14.92
N LEU A 95 6.88 8.56 14.37
CA LEU A 95 8.18 7.94 14.61
C LEU A 95 9.27 8.35 13.61
N ILE A 96 8.92 8.57 12.35
CA ILE A 96 9.89 8.85 11.29
C ILE A 96 10.50 10.26 11.42
N PRO A 97 9.75 11.35 11.64
CA PRO A 97 10.34 12.69 11.70
C PRO A 97 11.43 12.84 12.78
N PRO A 98 11.24 12.35 14.03
CA PRO A 98 12.31 12.40 15.03
C PRO A 98 13.58 11.64 14.62
N ILE A 99 13.45 10.54 13.87
CA ILE A 99 14.60 9.78 13.36
C ILE A 99 15.33 10.59 12.28
N LEU A 100 14.58 11.24 11.40
CA LEU A 100 15.13 12.12 10.36
C LEU A 100 15.89 13.30 10.94
N GLU A 101 15.36 13.91 12.01
CA GLU A 101 16.00 15.03 12.70
C GLU A 101 17.25 14.60 13.48
N ARG A 102 17.20 13.44 14.15
CA ARG A 102 18.32 12.95 14.97
C ARG A 102 19.45 12.33 14.14
N TYR A 103 19.12 11.69 13.02
CA TYR A 103 20.07 11.00 12.14
C TYR A 103 19.88 11.44 10.69
N PRO A 104 20.13 12.71 10.35
CA PRO A 104 19.85 13.24 9.02
C PRO A 104 20.68 12.54 7.94
N GLU A 105 21.99 12.37 8.16
CA GLU A 105 22.86 11.72 7.16
C GLU A 105 22.58 10.22 7.04
N GLY A 106 22.38 9.53 8.17
CA GLY A 106 22.05 8.10 8.18
C GLY A 106 20.72 7.82 7.49
N SER A 107 19.70 8.62 7.78
CA SER A 107 18.39 8.52 7.15
C SER A 107 18.47 8.77 5.64
N ARG A 108 19.17 9.83 5.21
CA ARG A 108 19.38 10.12 3.78
C ARG A 108 20.09 8.98 3.08
N ALA A 109 21.14 8.42 3.67
CA ALA A 109 21.87 7.28 3.10
C ALA A 109 20.97 6.04 2.95
N VAL A 110 20.11 5.74 3.94
CA VAL A 110 19.14 4.64 3.86
C VAL A 110 18.10 4.90 2.76
N PHE A 111 17.50 6.10 2.71
CA PHE A 111 16.52 6.43 1.67
C PHE A 111 17.14 6.40 0.27
N PHE A 112 18.34 6.95 0.10
CA PHE A 112 19.08 6.89 -1.15
C PHE A 112 19.36 5.44 -1.56
N GLY A 113 19.84 4.61 -0.64
CA GLY A 113 20.07 3.18 -0.88
C GLY A 113 18.79 2.44 -1.31
N LEU A 114 17.65 2.72 -0.66
CA LEU A 114 16.35 2.14 -1.04
C LEU A 114 15.89 2.59 -2.43
N ILE A 115 16.05 3.88 -2.76
CA ILE A 115 15.72 4.42 -4.09
C ILE A 115 16.59 3.73 -5.16
N VAL A 116 17.91 3.73 -5.00
CA VAL A 116 18.84 3.10 -5.94
C VAL A 116 18.55 1.60 -6.08
N GLY A 117 18.31 0.90 -4.96
CA GLY A 117 17.93 -0.51 -4.96
C GLY A 117 16.63 -0.78 -5.73
N SER A 118 15.62 0.09 -5.61
CA SER A 118 14.35 -0.05 -6.32
C SER A 118 14.50 0.10 -7.85
N LEU A 119 15.46 0.90 -8.32
CA LEU A 119 15.75 1.11 -9.74
C LEU A 119 16.40 -0.11 -10.41
N ALA A 120 17.05 -0.99 -9.62
CA ALA A 120 17.69 -2.18 -10.14
C ALA A 120 16.71 -3.12 -10.86
N ILE A 121 15.45 -3.20 -10.38
CA ILE A 121 14.43 -4.08 -10.96
C ILE A 121 13.97 -3.58 -12.34
N PRO A 122 13.50 -2.33 -12.52
CA PRO A 122 13.20 -1.77 -13.83
C PRO A 122 14.39 -1.83 -14.79
N TRP A 123 15.59 -1.47 -14.34
CA TRP A 123 16.80 -1.48 -15.17
C TRP A 123 17.10 -2.87 -15.76
N ARG A 124 16.90 -3.93 -14.95
CA ARG A 124 17.04 -5.31 -15.40
C ARG A 124 15.96 -5.75 -16.40
N ARG A 125 14.77 -5.14 -16.36
CA ARG A 125 13.64 -5.45 -17.25
C ARG A 125 13.66 -4.68 -18.57
N MET A 126 14.53 -3.69 -18.74
CA MET A 126 14.68 -2.97 -20.01
C MET A 126 15.28 -3.90 -21.07
N SER A 127 14.50 -4.19 -22.11
CA SER A 127 14.88 -5.08 -23.22
C SER A 127 15.95 -4.48 -24.12
N GLU A 128 15.97 -3.16 -24.29
CA GLU A 128 16.97 -2.42 -25.06
C GLU A 128 17.63 -1.33 -24.21
N ARG A 129 18.95 -1.45 -24.02
CA ARG A 129 19.74 -0.50 -23.25
C ARG A 129 20.52 0.40 -24.19
N LEU A 130 19.86 1.45 -24.66
CA LEU A 130 20.48 2.46 -25.53
C LEU A 130 21.56 3.26 -24.78
N PRO A 131 22.58 3.81 -25.48
CA PRO A 131 23.63 4.65 -24.90
C PRO A 131 23.09 5.86 -24.10
N VAL A 132 21.94 6.40 -24.53
CA VAL A 132 21.27 7.51 -23.85
C VAL A 132 20.85 7.16 -22.41
N HIS A 133 20.50 5.90 -22.13
CA HIS A 133 20.12 5.48 -20.77
C HIS A 133 21.34 5.50 -19.83
N TYR A 134 22.52 5.12 -20.33
CA TYR A 134 23.76 5.20 -19.56
C TYR A 134 24.21 6.65 -19.38
N ALA A 135 24.06 7.50 -20.39
CA ALA A 135 24.36 8.93 -20.26
C ALA A 135 23.45 9.62 -19.22
N ILE A 136 22.15 9.29 -19.20
CA ILE A 136 21.22 9.79 -18.18
C ILE A 136 21.59 9.28 -16.79
N ALA A 137 21.87 7.97 -16.64
CA ALA A 137 22.26 7.40 -15.35
C ALA A 137 23.56 8.00 -14.82
N PHE A 138 24.55 8.20 -15.70
CA PHE A 138 25.82 8.84 -15.36
C PHE A 138 25.65 10.31 -14.99
N GLY A 139 24.82 11.05 -15.74
CA GLY A 139 24.48 12.44 -15.42
C GLY A 139 23.81 12.56 -14.06
N PHE A 140 22.86 11.67 -13.72
CA PHE A 140 22.25 11.62 -12.40
C PHE A 140 23.26 11.31 -11.29
N ALA A 141 24.18 10.36 -11.52
CA ALA A 141 25.19 9.97 -10.54
C ALA A 141 26.23 11.08 -10.26
N LEU A 142 26.42 12.05 -11.16
CA LEU A 142 27.29 13.20 -10.95
C LEU A 142 26.63 14.35 -10.17
N VAL A 143 25.28 14.40 -10.17
CA VAL A 143 24.50 15.47 -9.54
C VAL A 143 23.99 15.07 -8.16
N ALA A 144 23.79 13.77 -7.92
CA ALA A 144 23.35 13.18 -6.65
C ALA A 144 24.49 13.05 -5.64
#